data_AF-A0A6H9IGW2-F1
#
_entry.id   AF-A0A6H9IGW2-F1
#
_cell.length_a   1.000
_cell.length_b   1.000
_cell.length_c   1.000
_cell.angle_alpha   90.00
_cell.angle_beta   90.00
_cell.angle_gamma   90.00
#
_symmetry.space_group_name_H-M   'P 1'
#
loop_
_entity.id
_entity.type
_entity.pdbx_description
1 polymer ?
#
loop_
_entity_poly.entity_id
_entity_poly.type
_entity_poly.pdbx_seq_one_letter_code
_entity_poly.pdbx_strand_id
1 'polypeptide(L)'
;MRRITASLMRFAFAAVALQGAHALAQEANPYNGTWAVQFDVPGRVGIKGTVDVNGQGGLWKTVASTRSDPCAGRDAPIVVKSAAPEKLVFRVMRSQALAGCPDFTVSMNRVDDNNLEGAMHNGWKVQMTRQ
;
A
#
# COMPACT_ATOMS: atom_id res chain seq x y z
N MET A 1 -63.34 -31.38 45.87
CA MET A 1 -62.03 -31.16 46.52
C MET A 1 -60.99 -30.96 45.41
N ARG A 2 -60.49 -29.73 45.16
CA ARG A 2 -59.07 -29.29 45.37
C ARG A 2 -58.05 -30.42 45.12
N ARG A 3 -57.06 -30.31 44.23
CA ARG A 3 -56.05 -29.24 44.13
C ARG A 3 -55.54 -29.03 42.69
N ILE A 4 -55.31 -27.75 42.39
CA ILE A 4 -54.48 -27.21 41.31
C ILE A 4 -53.02 -27.41 41.72
N THR A 5 -52.17 -27.93 40.83
CA THR A 5 -50.72 -27.73 40.94
C THR A 5 -50.16 -27.45 39.55
N ALA A 6 -49.79 -26.19 39.35
CA ALA A 6 -49.04 -25.71 38.21
C ALA A 6 -47.62 -26.29 38.24
N SER A 7 -47.09 -26.66 37.07
CA SER A 7 -45.64 -26.58 36.86
C SER A 7 -45.38 -26.19 35.42
N LEU A 8 -45.02 -24.91 35.28
CA LEU A 8 -44.58 -24.27 34.06
C LEU A 8 -43.21 -24.85 33.66
N MET A 9 -43.14 -25.65 32.60
CA MET A 9 -41.86 -25.90 31.92
C MET A 9 -41.90 -25.23 30.55
N ARG A 10 -41.55 -23.94 30.57
CA ARG A 10 -41.31 -23.12 29.38
C ARG A 10 -40.07 -23.67 28.68
N PHE A 11 -40.25 -24.51 27.67
CA PHE A 11 -39.16 -24.85 26.77
C PHE A 11 -38.92 -23.66 25.84
N ALA A 12 -37.82 -22.96 26.10
CA ALA A 12 -37.36 -21.81 25.35
C ALA A 12 -37.05 -22.20 23.91
N PHE A 13 -37.59 -21.42 22.97
CA PHE A 13 -37.17 -21.41 21.57
C PHE A 13 -35.68 -21.03 21.50
N ALA A 14 -34.83 -21.99 21.15
CA ALA A 14 -33.43 -21.72 20.80
C ALA A 14 -33.38 -21.16 19.36
N ALA A 15 -33.44 -19.83 19.23
CA ALA A 15 -33.15 -19.16 17.97
C ALA A 15 -31.65 -19.30 17.68
N VAL A 16 -31.29 -20.15 16.71
CA VAL A 16 -29.94 -20.23 16.16
C VAL A 16 -29.68 -18.95 15.37
N ALA A 17 -29.06 -17.97 16.03
CA ALA A 17 -28.52 -16.80 15.36
C ALA A 17 -27.32 -17.25 14.50
N LEU A 18 -27.58 -17.46 13.20
CA LEU A 18 -26.56 -17.62 12.18
C LEU A 18 -25.84 -16.28 12.02
N GLN A 19 -24.88 -16.03 12.92
CA GLN A 19 -23.99 -14.88 12.84
C GLN A 19 -23.07 -15.14 11.65
N GLY A 20 -23.43 -14.57 10.49
CA GLY A 20 -22.55 -14.48 9.34
C GLY A 20 -21.26 -13.82 9.80
N ALA A 21 -20.18 -14.60 9.87
CA ALA A 21 -18.85 -14.06 9.95
C ALA A 21 -18.64 -13.24 8.67
N HIS A 22 -18.88 -11.94 8.76
CA HIS A 22 -18.40 -10.99 7.77
C HIS A 22 -16.87 -11.06 7.86
N ALA A 23 -16.29 -11.96 7.09
CA ALA A 23 -14.90 -11.80 6.70
C ALA A 23 -14.83 -10.41 6.08
N LEU A 24 -14.23 -9.46 6.81
CA LEU A 24 -13.81 -8.20 6.23
C LEU A 24 -12.85 -8.61 5.12
N ALA A 25 -13.35 -8.69 3.89
CA ALA A 25 -12.52 -8.76 2.71
C ALA A 25 -11.72 -7.47 2.76
N GLN A 26 -10.50 -7.57 3.28
CA GLN A 26 -9.58 -6.46 3.36
C GLN A 26 -9.42 -5.99 1.92
N GLU A 27 -9.97 -4.80 1.63
CA GLU A 27 -10.03 -4.28 0.27
C GLU A 27 -8.63 -4.40 -0.33
N ALA A 28 -8.53 -5.14 -1.43
CA ALA A 28 -7.26 -5.37 -2.07
C ALA A 28 -6.66 -4.00 -2.41
N ASN A 29 -5.37 -3.80 -2.12
CA ASN A 29 -4.72 -2.53 -2.42
C ASN A 29 -4.95 -2.20 -3.92
N PRO A 30 -5.66 -1.09 -4.25
CA PRO A 30 -6.07 -0.78 -5.62
C PRO A 30 -4.88 -0.51 -6.55
N TYR A 31 -3.70 -0.32 -5.98
CA TYR A 31 -2.46 -0.05 -6.69
C TYR A 31 -1.57 -1.27 -6.84
N ASN A 32 -2.03 -2.47 -6.47
CA ASN A 32 -1.29 -3.70 -6.74
C ASN A 32 -0.88 -3.80 -8.22
N GLY A 33 0.35 -4.27 -8.45
CA GLY A 33 0.94 -4.43 -9.78
C GLY A 33 2.28 -3.73 -9.92
N THR A 34 2.81 -3.76 -11.14
CA THR A 34 4.08 -3.11 -11.51
C THR A 34 3.80 -1.76 -12.16
N TRP A 35 4.56 -0.76 -11.73
CA TRP A 35 4.47 0.61 -12.23
C TRP A 35 5.83 1.05 -12.75
N ALA A 36 5.90 1.59 -13.96
CA ALA A 36 7.07 2.35 -14.38
C ALA A 36 7.10 3.67 -13.63
N VAL A 37 8.27 4.07 -13.12
CA VAL A 37 8.47 5.35 -12.44
C VAL A 37 9.39 6.24 -13.27
N GLN A 38 9.04 7.52 -13.34
CA GLN A 38 9.86 8.56 -13.95
C GLN A 38 9.94 9.78 -13.04
N PHE A 39 11.13 10.36 -12.96
CA PHE A 39 11.37 11.56 -12.16
C PHE A 39 11.59 12.75 -13.08
N ASP A 40 10.88 13.84 -12.81
CA ASP A 40 11.15 15.14 -13.40
C ASP A 40 12.03 15.93 -12.41
N VAL A 41 13.32 15.97 -12.70
CA VAL A 41 14.32 16.66 -11.90
C VAL A 41 14.98 17.72 -12.78
N PRO A 42 14.87 19.01 -12.42
CA PRO A 42 15.55 20.07 -13.16
C PRO A 42 17.04 19.77 -13.33
N GLY A 43 17.50 19.76 -14.58
CA GLY A 43 18.91 19.51 -14.91
C GLY A 43 19.37 18.05 -14.84
N ARG A 44 18.49 17.07 -14.57
CA ARG A 44 18.80 15.64 -14.69
C ARG A 44 17.78 14.96 -15.60
N VAL A 45 18.23 14.47 -16.74
CA VAL A 45 17.35 13.78 -17.68
C VAL A 45 17.16 12.32 -17.26
N GLY A 46 15.91 11.91 -17.12
CA GLY A 46 15.50 10.53 -17.38
C GLY A 46 15.86 9.48 -16.32
N ILE A 47 15.82 9.83 -15.03
CA ILE A 47 15.80 8.77 -14.01
C ILE A 47 14.50 7.98 -14.20
N LYS A 48 14.64 6.68 -14.44
CA LYS A 48 13.54 5.75 -14.69
C LYS A 48 13.69 4.51 -13.81
N GLY A 49 12.61 3.77 -13.64
CA GLY A 49 12.62 2.53 -12.88
C GLY A 49 11.29 1.83 -12.88
N THR A 50 11.14 0.86 -11.99
CA THR A 50 9.87 0.24 -11.64
C THR A 50 9.62 0.24 -10.14
N VAL A 51 8.33 0.23 -9.78
CA VAL A 51 7.84 -0.01 -8.43
C VAL A 51 6.83 -1.13 -8.50
N ASP A 52 7.12 -2.23 -7.83
CA ASP A 52 6.20 -3.34 -7.63
C ASP A 52 5.42 -3.07 -6.34
N VAL A 53 4.09 -2.99 -6.39
CA VAL A 53 3.22 -2.85 -5.21
C VAL A 53 2.46 -4.17 -5.00
N ASN A 54 2.55 -4.73 -3.80
CA ASN A 54 1.87 -5.97 -3.43
C ASN A 54 1.36 -5.90 -1.98
N GLY A 55 0.07 -5.61 -1.82
CA GLY A 55 -0.59 -5.45 -0.53
C GLY A 55 0.02 -4.28 0.25
N GLN A 56 0.66 -4.57 1.37
CA GLN A 56 1.30 -3.55 2.22
C GLN A 56 2.80 -3.35 1.94
N GLY A 57 3.35 -4.07 0.96
CA GLY A 57 4.77 -4.03 0.64
C GLY A 57 5.03 -4.00 -0.86
N GLY A 58 6.28 -4.27 -1.22
CA GLY A 58 6.71 -4.28 -2.61
C GLY A 58 8.19 -4.02 -2.78
N LEU A 59 8.58 -3.66 -4.01
CA LEU A 59 9.98 -3.48 -4.37
C LEU A 59 10.16 -2.25 -5.25
N TRP A 60 11.13 -1.42 -4.88
CA TRP A 60 11.60 -0.27 -5.64
C TRP A 60 12.82 -0.66 -6.45
N LYS A 61 12.83 -0.36 -7.74
CA LYS A 61 13.97 -0.61 -8.64
C LYS A 61 14.17 0.62 -9.51
N THR A 62 15.20 1.41 -9.28
CA THR A 62 15.49 2.55 -10.17
C THR A 62 16.81 2.39 -10.89
N VAL A 63 16.84 2.79 -12.14
CA VAL A 63 18.05 2.93 -12.93
C VAL A 63 18.55 4.36 -12.70
N ALA A 64 19.17 4.57 -11.55
CA ALA A 64 19.88 5.80 -11.21
C ALA A 64 21.32 5.43 -10.85
N SER A 65 22.32 5.99 -11.52
CA SER A 65 23.71 5.80 -11.09
C SER A 65 24.43 7.12 -11.04
N THR A 66 25.16 7.35 -9.95
CA THR A 66 26.13 8.43 -9.84
C THR A 66 27.23 7.98 -8.90
N ARG A 67 28.49 8.31 -9.24
CA ARG A 67 29.65 7.96 -8.40
C ARG A 67 29.62 8.63 -7.02
N SER A 68 28.87 9.72 -6.88
CA SER A 68 28.78 10.51 -5.65
C SER A 68 27.70 10.04 -4.67
N ASP A 69 26.78 9.16 -5.08
CA ASP A 69 25.70 8.66 -4.22
C ASP A 69 25.69 7.13 -4.23
N PRO A 70 26.23 6.47 -3.20
CA PRO A 70 26.27 5.01 -3.11
C PRO A 70 24.88 4.38 -2.91
N CYS A 71 23.84 5.17 -2.62
CA CYS A 71 22.47 4.73 -2.47
C CYS A 71 21.69 4.76 -3.80
N ALA A 72 22.20 5.46 -4.81
CA ALA A 72 21.52 5.60 -6.10
C ALA A 72 21.42 4.24 -6.82
N GLY A 73 20.21 3.94 -7.30
CA GLY A 73 19.92 2.79 -8.15
C GLY A 73 19.99 1.43 -7.47
N ARG A 74 20.03 1.39 -6.13
CA ARG A 74 19.86 0.16 -5.38
C ARG A 74 18.39 -0.19 -5.26
N ASP A 75 18.09 -1.45 -5.50
CA ASP A 75 16.78 -2.00 -5.21
C ASP A 75 16.52 -1.93 -3.70
N ALA A 76 15.30 -1.56 -3.31
CA ALA A 76 14.94 -1.41 -1.91
C ALA A 76 13.48 -1.83 -1.66
N PRO A 77 13.17 -2.48 -0.53
CA PRO A 77 11.79 -2.78 -0.19
C PRO A 77 10.97 -1.49 -0.05
N ILE A 78 9.68 -1.56 -0.41
CA ILE A 78 8.73 -0.52 -0.03
C ILE A 78 7.79 -1.01 1.06
N VAL A 79 7.32 -0.08 1.88
CA VAL A 79 6.24 -0.29 2.84
C VAL A 79 5.13 0.70 2.54
N VAL A 80 3.97 0.18 2.13
CA VAL A 80 2.78 1.00 1.91
C VAL A 80 2.28 1.50 3.26
N LYS A 81 2.10 2.82 3.37
CA LYS A 81 1.57 3.51 4.54
C LYS A 81 0.07 3.78 4.42
N SER A 82 -0.39 4.05 3.22
CA SER A 82 -1.81 4.21 2.90
C SER A 82 -2.04 3.90 1.42
N ALA A 83 -3.19 3.29 1.11
CA ALA A 83 -3.66 3.00 -0.24
C ALA A 83 -5.18 3.21 -0.29
N ALA A 84 -5.58 4.47 -0.48
CA ALA A 84 -6.97 4.86 -0.73
C ALA A 84 -7.18 5.01 -2.25
N PRO A 85 -8.40 4.93 -2.81
CA PRO A 85 -8.64 5.00 -4.26
C PRO A 85 -7.99 6.19 -4.98
N GLU A 86 -7.89 7.34 -4.31
CA GLU A 86 -7.34 8.59 -4.82
C GLU A 86 -5.86 8.82 -4.48
N LYS A 87 -5.30 8.05 -3.53
CA LYS A 87 -3.97 8.32 -2.97
C LYS A 87 -3.21 7.07 -2.56
N LEU A 88 -1.98 6.97 -3.04
CA LEU A 88 -0.98 5.98 -2.60
C LEU A 88 0.15 6.67 -1.86
N VAL A 89 0.49 6.19 -0.66
CA VAL A 89 1.65 6.64 0.12
C VAL A 89 2.47 5.42 0.52
N PHE A 90 3.76 5.40 0.16
CA PHE A 90 4.67 4.35 0.56
C PHE A 90 6.04 4.90 0.95
N ARG A 91 6.77 4.14 1.74
CA ARG A 91 8.15 4.44 2.17
C ARG A 91 9.10 3.48 1.49
N VAL A 92 10.15 4.02 0.87
CA VAL A 92 11.25 3.24 0.28
C VAL A 92 12.32 3.04 1.35
N MET A 93 12.58 1.79 1.70
CA MET A 93 13.43 1.38 2.82
C MET A 93 14.89 1.18 2.39
N ARG A 94 15.52 2.23 1.84
CA ARG A 94 16.91 2.14 1.34
C ARG A 94 17.92 1.75 2.42
N SER A 95 17.65 2.05 3.68
CA SER A 95 18.49 1.64 4.81
C SER A 95 18.61 0.11 4.94
N GLN A 96 17.62 -0.63 4.44
CA GLN A 96 17.65 -2.10 4.40
C GLN A 96 18.46 -2.64 3.22
N ALA A 97 18.61 -1.85 2.15
CA ALA A 97 19.45 -2.21 1.00
C ALA A 97 20.93 -1.91 1.26
N LEU A 98 21.22 -0.80 1.95
CA LEU A 98 22.56 -0.42 2.37
C LEU A 98 22.50 0.45 3.63
N ALA A 99 23.25 0.04 4.67
CA ALA A 99 23.36 0.81 5.91
C ALA A 99 23.90 2.23 5.64
N GLY A 100 23.29 3.22 6.27
CA GLY A 100 23.62 4.64 6.06
C GLY A 100 22.82 5.32 4.94
N CYS A 101 22.08 4.57 4.11
CA CYS A 101 21.18 5.16 3.13
C CYS A 101 19.87 5.61 3.77
N PRO A 102 19.46 6.89 3.63
CA PRO A 102 18.22 7.36 4.24
C PRO A 102 17.01 6.83 3.47
N ASP A 103 16.04 6.31 4.21
CA ASP A 103 14.71 6.00 3.70
C ASP A 103 13.97 7.29 3.30
N PHE A 104 13.01 7.18 2.39
CA PHE A 104 12.17 8.32 2.03
C PHE A 104 10.74 7.90 1.73
N THR A 105 9.82 8.86 1.80
CA THR A 105 8.40 8.66 1.51
C THR A 105 8.06 9.24 0.14
N VAL A 106 7.23 8.52 -0.61
CA VAL A 106 6.61 8.96 -1.86
C VAL A 106 5.12 9.09 -1.63
N SER A 107 4.55 10.23 -2.01
CA SER A 107 3.10 10.45 -2.00
C SER A 107 2.60 10.66 -3.42
N MET A 108 1.67 9.83 -3.84
CA MET A 108 1.12 9.79 -5.19
C MET A 108 -0.38 10.03 -5.13
N ASN A 109 -0.89 10.86 -6.03
CA ASN A 109 -2.32 11.06 -6.27
C ASN A 109 -2.69 10.38 -7.58
N ARG A 110 -3.89 9.80 -7.62
CA ARG A 110 -4.43 9.19 -8.84
C ARG A 110 -4.81 10.27 -9.84
N VAL A 111 -4.29 10.16 -11.06
CA VAL A 111 -4.74 10.97 -12.21
C VAL A 111 -5.82 10.20 -12.98
N ASP A 112 -5.54 8.93 -13.27
CA ASP A 112 -6.47 7.97 -13.86
C ASP A 112 -6.12 6.54 -13.45
N ASP A 113 -6.74 5.51 -14.03
CA ASP A 113 -6.51 4.10 -13.70
C ASP A 113 -5.06 3.61 -13.92
N ASN A 114 -4.35 4.28 -14.82
CA ASN A 114 -3.02 3.89 -15.29
C ASN A 114 -1.94 4.90 -14.90
N ASN A 115 -2.31 6.08 -14.40
CA ASN A 115 -1.36 7.16 -14.10
C ASN A 115 -1.53 7.70 -12.68
N LEU A 116 -0.40 7.80 -11.99
CA LEU A 116 -0.28 8.49 -10.70
C LEU A 116 0.77 9.61 -10.81
N GLU A 117 0.51 10.71 -10.11
CA GLU A 117 1.44 11.84 -10.03
C GLU A 117 1.66 12.26 -8.58
N GLY A 118 2.89 12.63 -8.27
CA GLY A 118 3.26 12.89 -6.90
C GLY A 118 4.61 13.55 -6.74
N ALA A 119 5.08 13.54 -5.50
CA ALA A 119 6.38 14.05 -5.16
C ALA A 119 7.03 13.22 -4.04
N MET A 120 8.35 13.22 -4.06
CA MET A 120 9.17 12.82 -2.92
C MET A 120 9.29 13.98 -1.92
N HIS A 121 9.67 13.67 -0.68
CA HIS A 121 9.91 14.68 0.37
C HIS A 121 10.86 15.82 -0.07
N ASN A 122 11.84 15.51 -0.93
CA ASN A 122 12.83 16.47 -1.43
C ASN A 122 12.29 17.37 -2.58
N GLY A 123 10.99 17.30 -2.90
CA GLY A 123 10.34 18.11 -3.93
C GLY A 123 10.49 17.59 -5.35
N TRP A 124 11.17 16.46 -5.57
CA TRP A 124 11.24 15.86 -6.90
C TRP A 124 9.87 15.32 -7.31
N LYS A 125 9.41 15.73 -8.49
CA LYS A 125 8.18 15.24 -9.06
C LYS A 125 8.35 13.80 -9.54
N VAL A 126 7.33 13.00 -9.29
CA VAL A 126 7.30 11.58 -9.62
C VAL A 126 6.05 11.31 -10.43
N GLN A 127 6.22 10.62 -11.55
CA GLN A 127 5.14 10.04 -12.34
C GLN A 127 5.25 8.53 -12.28
N MET A 128 4.13 7.85 -12.08
CA MET A 128 4.04 6.40 -12.15
C MET A 128 2.99 6.00 -13.18
N THR A 129 3.38 5.15 -14.13
CA THR A 129 2.49 4.62 -15.15
C THR A 129 2.42 3.11 -15.04
N ARG A 130 1.21 2.56 -15.01
CA ARG A 130 0.97 1.11 -14.93
C ARG A 130 1.66 0.38 -16.09
N GLN A 131 2.23 -0.79 -15.81
CA GLN A 131 2.82 -1.68 -16.83
C GLN A 131 1.86 -2.80 -17.21
#